data_AF-A0A9E8AX19-F1
#
_entry.id   AF-A0A9E8AX19-F1
#
_cell.length_a   1.000
_cell.length_b   1.000
_cell.length_c   1.000
_cell.angle_alpha   90.00
_cell.angle_beta   90.00
_cell.angle_gamma   90.00
#
_symmetry.space_group_name_H-M   'P 1'
#
loop_
_entity.id
_entity.type
_entity.pdbx_description
1 polymer ?
#
loop_
_entity_poly.entity_id
_entity_poly.type
_entity_poly.pdbx_seq_one_letter_code
_entity_poly.pdbx_strand_id
1 'polypeptide(L)'
;MASASLNTKPHRRPRASDYLIASKRCELGNLERFLQMGKLILSAGNLIHRLQRERGASNVFLGSGGTRFSGELEAMIRDSDQQQAAFERELMEIQGELTLHPTSTSLLNSIAAALHGLESMPDLRHGIRRLEISAETAIHAYIERIRHLLTVVFDAAETVVDSAIAGMLVALVNLMQGKELAGQERAWGALGFSRGRFDPALSRRITHLIDAQEQSFVVFGQFAVPDLLALWKGHHLEPYWQELQPLRGLACSAGRYRPLDAKLAEQWFALMTRRIDQLKDLEDRMEDHFHRRCIERYTEARNALAHEEKLTESLDESGYAPQPVLVICGTSHPDSADNFPHSEAGRILGRSIMDLVRQQARRLDQVNQELNRSREALEDRRAIGKAAELLMQHQQVGEDEAHKQLRKLAMDQGRKLPEVARSVISMSGLLR
;
A
#
# COMPACT_ATOMS: atom_id res chain seq x y z
N MET A 1 15.80 62.52 25.39
CA MET A 1 14.49 61.90 25.71
C MET A 1 13.96 61.19 24.48
N ALA A 2 14.11 59.88 24.42
CA ALA A 2 13.36 58.97 23.55
C ALA A 2 13.66 57.54 24.05
N SER A 3 12.88 57.10 25.04
CA SER A 3 12.89 55.75 25.57
C SER A 3 12.26 54.80 24.55
N ALA A 4 13.07 53.90 24.00
CA ALA A 4 12.59 52.78 23.20
C ALA A 4 11.76 51.85 24.11
N SER A 5 10.44 51.91 23.94
CA SER A 5 9.50 50.96 24.54
C SER A 5 9.70 49.61 23.84
N LEU A 6 10.41 48.70 24.51
CA LEU A 6 10.41 47.28 24.20
C LEU A 6 8.98 46.78 24.39
N ASN A 7 8.27 46.61 23.28
CA ASN A 7 6.92 46.06 23.23
C ASN A 7 6.99 44.56 23.54
N THR A 8 7.09 44.21 24.82
CA THR A 8 6.96 42.84 25.32
C THR A 8 5.48 42.47 25.27
N LYS A 9 5.06 41.80 24.18
CA LYS A 9 3.78 41.08 24.18
C LYS A 9 3.77 40.16 25.41
N PRO A 10 2.75 40.21 26.28
CA PRO A 10 2.71 39.36 27.45
C PRO A 10 2.69 37.90 27.00
N HIS A 11 3.73 37.14 27.37
CA HIS A 11 3.75 35.69 27.17
C HIS A 11 2.62 35.07 28.02
N ARG A 12 1.46 34.80 27.40
CA ARG A 12 0.39 34.00 28.00
C ARG A 12 1.01 32.66 28.40
N ARG A 13 0.89 32.27 29.67
CA ARG A 13 1.41 30.98 30.15
C ARG A 13 0.72 29.85 29.37
N PRO A 14 1.48 28.85 28.87
CA PRO A 14 0.92 27.71 28.17
C PRO A 14 -0.09 26.95 29.04
N ARG A 15 -1.23 26.56 28.46
CA ARG A 15 -2.28 25.78 29.12
C ARG A 15 -2.39 24.40 28.50
N ALA A 16 -2.86 23.41 29.27
CA ALA A 16 -3.07 22.05 28.78
C ALA A 16 -4.03 21.99 27.57
N SER A 17 -5.05 22.86 27.55
CA SER A 17 -5.98 23.02 26.44
C SER A 17 -5.30 23.44 25.14
N ASP A 18 -4.27 24.31 25.20
CA ASP A 18 -3.53 24.76 24.03
C ASP A 18 -2.86 23.57 23.31
N TYR A 19 -2.31 22.63 24.09
CA TYR A 19 -1.66 21.43 23.56
C TYR A 19 -2.65 20.35 23.12
N LEU A 20 -3.82 20.23 23.76
CA LEU A 20 -4.90 19.35 23.30
C LEU A 20 -5.45 19.82 21.94
N ILE A 21 -5.71 21.12 21.80
CA ILE A 21 -6.12 21.72 20.52
C ILE A 21 -5.01 21.56 19.47
N ALA A 22 -3.76 21.83 19.82
CA ALA A 22 -2.63 21.62 18.90
C ALA A 22 -2.49 20.16 18.45
N SER A 23 -2.71 19.20 19.35
CA SER A 23 -2.74 17.77 19.03
C SER A 23 -3.86 17.43 18.04
N LYS A 24 -5.06 17.97 18.22
CA LYS A 24 -6.19 17.79 17.30
C LYS A 24 -5.96 18.43 15.93
N ARG A 25 -5.36 19.62 15.89
CA ARG A 25 -4.96 20.28 14.64
C ARG A 25 -3.90 19.46 13.89
N CYS A 26 -2.95 18.86 14.62
CA CYS A 26 -1.96 17.96 14.06
C CYS A 26 -2.61 16.69 13.47
N GLU A 27 -3.57 16.08 14.20
CA GLU A 27 -4.36 14.94 13.71
C GLU A 27 -5.07 15.30 12.38
N LEU A 28 -5.69 16.48 12.30
CA LEU A 28 -6.39 16.95 11.11
C LEU A 28 -5.43 17.17 9.92
N GLY A 29 -4.31 17.85 10.13
CA GLY A 29 -3.31 18.07 9.09
C GLY A 29 -2.71 16.78 8.54
N ASN A 30 -2.54 15.76 9.41
CA ASN A 30 -2.10 14.43 8.96
C ASN A 30 -3.16 13.74 8.08
N LEU A 31 -4.45 13.89 8.39
CA LEU A 31 -5.54 13.35 7.58
C LEU A 31 -5.68 14.05 6.23
N GLU A 32 -5.41 15.35 6.14
CA GLU A 32 -5.38 16.10 4.86
C GLU A 32 -4.28 15.59 3.94
N ARG A 33 -3.05 15.46 4.46
CA ARG A 33 -1.94 14.89 3.70
C ARG A 33 -2.25 13.46 3.23
N PHE A 34 -2.91 12.71 4.09
CA PHE A 34 -3.30 11.35 3.77
C PHE A 34 -4.38 11.28 2.68
N LEU A 35 -5.35 12.19 2.64
CA LEU A 35 -6.30 12.29 1.54
C LEU A 35 -5.60 12.53 0.20
N GLN A 36 -4.57 13.36 0.18
CA GLN A 36 -3.75 13.60 -1.01
C GLN A 36 -2.94 12.35 -1.40
N MET A 37 -2.31 11.69 -0.42
CA MET A 37 -1.59 10.44 -0.65
C MET A 37 -2.52 9.34 -1.19
N GLY A 38 -3.78 9.33 -0.76
CA GLY A 38 -4.82 8.47 -1.31
C GLY A 38 -5.09 8.70 -2.79
N LYS A 39 -5.06 9.95 -3.27
CA LYS A 39 -5.16 10.27 -4.71
C LYS A 39 -3.96 9.74 -5.50
N LEU A 40 -2.75 9.86 -4.93
CA LEU A 40 -1.54 9.30 -5.54
C LEU A 40 -1.66 7.77 -5.67
N ILE A 41 -2.08 7.08 -4.61
CA ILE A 41 -2.29 5.64 -4.61
C ILE A 41 -3.31 5.22 -5.67
N LEU A 42 -4.44 5.93 -5.75
CA LEU A 42 -5.50 5.66 -6.73
C LEU A 42 -5.03 5.88 -8.18
N SER A 43 -4.37 7.01 -8.45
CA SER A 43 -3.86 7.31 -9.81
C SER A 43 -2.78 6.32 -10.24
N ALA A 44 -1.88 5.92 -9.33
CA ALA A 44 -0.90 4.87 -9.57
C ALA A 44 -1.56 3.52 -9.85
N GLY A 45 -2.58 3.13 -9.06
CA GLY A 45 -3.33 1.88 -9.27
C GLY A 45 -4.04 1.81 -10.63
N ASN A 46 -4.64 2.93 -11.06
CA ASN A 46 -5.24 3.07 -12.38
C ASN A 46 -4.20 2.95 -13.51
N LEU A 47 -3.05 3.60 -13.38
CA LEU A 47 -1.95 3.48 -14.34
C LEU A 47 -1.40 2.05 -14.40
N ILE A 48 -1.16 1.41 -13.25
CA ILE A 48 -0.75 0.01 -13.16
C ILE A 48 -1.71 -0.88 -13.94
N HIS A 49 -3.02 -0.72 -13.74
CA HIS A 49 -4.02 -1.51 -14.44
C HIS A 49 -3.97 -1.31 -15.97
N ARG A 50 -3.80 -0.07 -16.47
CA ARG A 50 -3.65 0.16 -17.92
C ARG A 50 -2.38 -0.45 -18.48
N LEU A 51 -1.25 -0.32 -17.79
CA LEU A 51 0.00 -0.96 -18.19
C LEU A 51 -0.10 -2.50 -18.18
N GLN A 52 -0.87 -3.09 -17.25
CA GLN A 52 -1.15 -4.53 -17.23
C GLN A 52 -1.96 -4.98 -18.45
N ARG A 53 -2.93 -4.17 -18.90
CA ARG A 53 -3.70 -4.43 -20.13
C ARG A 53 -2.83 -4.26 -21.38
N GLU A 54 -2.03 -3.20 -21.43
CA GLU A 54 -1.07 -2.94 -22.51
C GLU A 54 -0.06 -4.09 -22.63
N ARG A 55 0.55 -4.55 -21.53
CA ARG A 55 1.40 -5.75 -21.49
C ARG A 55 0.70 -6.97 -22.09
N GLY A 56 -0.57 -7.18 -21.74
CA GLY A 56 -1.37 -8.28 -22.26
C GLY A 56 -1.55 -8.20 -23.78
N ALA A 57 -1.93 -7.03 -24.29
CA ALA A 57 -2.10 -6.79 -25.72
C ALA A 57 -0.77 -6.93 -26.48
N SER A 58 0.32 -6.35 -25.96
CA SER A 58 1.68 -6.47 -26.50
C SER A 58 2.13 -7.93 -26.61
N ASN A 59 1.81 -8.76 -25.61
CA ASN A 59 2.15 -10.17 -25.62
C ASN A 59 1.40 -10.94 -26.72
N VAL A 60 0.11 -10.65 -26.92
CA VAL A 60 -0.68 -11.25 -28.01
C VAL A 60 -0.21 -10.77 -29.39
N PHE A 61 0.08 -9.47 -29.52
CA PHE A 61 0.61 -8.87 -30.74
C PHE A 61 1.94 -9.53 -31.15
N LEU A 62 2.93 -9.53 -30.25
CA LEU A 62 4.25 -10.14 -30.49
C LEU A 62 4.14 -11.65 -30.73
N GLY A 63 3.34 -12.36 -29.93
CA GLY A 63 3.12 -13.80 -30.07
C GLY A 63 2.46 -14.19 -31.40
N SER A 64 1.77 -13.26 -32.06
CA SER A 64 1.16 -13.45 -33.38
C SER A 64 2.01 -12.92 -34.55
N GLY A 65 3.23 -12.46 -34.29
CA GLY A 65 4.07 -11.82 -35.30
C GLY A 65 3.46 -10.52 -35.85
N GLY A 66 2.71 -9.80 -35.03
CA GLY A 66 2.05 -8.53 -35.38
C GLY A 66 0.74 -8.65 -36.14
N THR A 67 0.20 -9.87 -36.34
CA THR A 67 -1.01 -10.09 -37.16
C THR A 67 -2.32 -9.91 -36.39
N ARG A 68 -2.29 -9.99 -35.06
CA ARG A 68 -3.47 -9.82 -34.19
C ARG A 68 -3.26 -8.70 -33.19
N PHE A 69 -4.35 -8.15 -32.66
CA PHE A 69 -4.33 -7.17 -31.57
C PHE A 69 -3.67 -5.82 -31.90
N SER A 70 -3.40 -5.51 -33.18
CA SER A 70 -2.78 -4.22 -33.54
C SER A 70 -3.67 -3.03 -33.17
N GLY A 71 -4.97 -3.07 -33.50
CA GLY A 71 -5.90 -1.99 -33.16
C GLY A 71 -6.18 -1.89 -31.66
N GLU A 72 -6.30 -3.04 -30.99
CA GLU A 72 -6.49 -3.14 -29.55
C GLU A 72 -5.26 -2.61 -28.79
N LEU A 73 -4.05 -2.92 -29.25
CA LEU A 73 -2.81 -2.42 -28.67
C LEU A 73 -2.75 -0.89 -28.76
N GLU A 74 -3.11 -0.29 -29.90
CA GLU A 74 -3.18 1.16 -30.04
C GLU A 74 -4.19 1.80 -29.08
N ALA A 75 -5.32 1.14 -28.83
CA ALA A 75 -6.29 1.60 -27.83
C ALA A 75 -5.70 1.51 -26.40
N MET A 76 -5.03 0.41 -26.05
CA MET A 76 -4.41 0.27 -24.73
C MET A 76 -3.28 1.28 -24.50
N ILE A 77 -2.49 1.60 -25.53
CA ILE A 77 -1.45 2.62 -25.46
C ILE A 77 -2.05 3.99 -25.13
N ARG A 78 -3.13 4.38 -25.83
CA ARG A 78 -3.82 5.67 -25.55
C ARG A 78 -4.39 5.71 -24.14
N ASP A 79 -5.00 4.61 -23.68
CA ASP A 79 -5.51 4.50 -22.31
C ASP A 79 -4.37 4.67 -21.28
N SER A 80 -3.22 4.02 -21.50
CA SER A 80 -2.05 4.15 -20.64
C SER A 80 -1.50 5.57 -20.63
N ASP A 81 -1.40 6.22 -21.79
CA ASP A 81 -0.92 7.62 -21.89
C ASP A 81 -1.83 8.58 -21.13
N GLN A 82 -3.15 8.37 -21.22
CA GLN A 82 -4.10 9.17 -20.46
C GLN A 82 -3.92 9.01 -18.95
N GLN A 83 -3.71 7.78 -18.46
CA GLN A 83 -3.51 7.53 -17.04
C GLN A 83 -2.12 7.97 -16.56
N GLN A 84 -1.10 7.89 -17.42
CA GLN A 84 0.22 8.41 -17.11
C GLN A 84 0.15 9.93 -16.90
N ALA A 85 -0.50 10.65 -17.82
CA ALA A 85 -0.70 12.09 -17.67
C ALA A 85 -1.55 12.44 -16.42
N ALA A 86 -2.48 11.59 -16.02
CA ALA A 86 -3.23 11.78 -14.78
C ALA A 86 -2.35 11.61 -13.54
N PHE A 87 -1.55 10.55 -13.48
CA PHE A 87 -0.59 10.30 -12.41
C PHE A 87 0.44 11.43 -12.28
N GLU A 88 0.99 11.91 -13.40
CA GLU A 88 1.93 13.04 -13.43
C GLU A 88 1.31 14.34 -12.91
N ARG A 89 0.02 14.62 -13.23
CA ARG A 89 -0.70 15.77 -12.67
C ARG A 89 -0.86 15.68 -11.15
N GLU A 90 -1.27 14.53 -10.63
CA GLU A 90 -1.41 14.32 -9.19
C GLU A 90 -0.06 14.52 -8.48
N LEU A 91 1.05 14.03 -9.06
CA LEU A 91 2.39 14.27 -8.54
C LEU A 91 2.75 15.76 -8.47
N MET A 92 2.40 16.54 -9.50
CA MET A 92 2.63 18.00 -9.52
C MET A 92 1.84 18.71 -8.41
N GLU A 93 0.60 18.28 -8.14
CA GLU A 93 -0.23 18.87 -7.07
C GLU A 93 0.41 18.66 -5.68
N ILE A 94 0.97 17.47 -5.42
CA ILE A 94 1.53 17.14 -4.10
C ILE A 94 3.03 17.46 -3.96
N GLN A 95 3.73 17.81 -5.04
CA GLN A 95 5.19 18.01 -5.04
C GLN A 95 5.68 19.01 -3.99
N GLY A 96 4.97 20.13 -3.82
CA GLY A 96 5.31 21.14 -2.82
C GLY A 96 5.22 20.60 -1.39
N GLU A 97 4.15 19.88 -1.07
CA GLU A 97 3.97 19.27 0.26
C GLU A 97 4.95 18.13 0.51
N LEU A 98 5.23 17.34 -0.53
CA LEU A 98 6.21 16.27 -0.46
C LEU A 98 7.64 16.76 -0.21
N THR A 99 7.96 18.03 -0.46
CA THR A 99 9.32 18.56 -0.29
C THR A 99 9.49 19.46 0.93
N LEU A 100 8.38 20.02 1.45
CA LEU A 100 8.37 20.93 2.61
C LEU A 100 8.31 20.23 3.97
N HIS A 101 7.94 18.96 3.98
CA HIS A 101 7.86 18.16 5.20
C HIS A 101 8.92 17.06 5.18
N PRO A 102 9.28 16.49 6.34
CA PRO A 102 10.07 15.27 6.38
C PRO A 102 9.25 14.12 5.78
N THR A 103 9.10 14.13 4.46
CA THR A 103 8.69 12.99 3.67
C THR A 103 9.78 11.94 3.73
N SER A 104 9.35 10.68 3.56
CA SER A 104 10.30 9.60 3.42
C SER A 104 11.10 9.80 2.15
N THR A 105 12.42 9.95 2.26
CA THR A 105 13.37 9.90 1.13
C THR A 105 13.11 8.68 0.24
N SER A 106 12.59 7.58 0.82
CA SER A 106 12.17 6.39 0.06
C SER A 106 11.10 6.71 -0.97
N LEU A 107 10.02 7.40 -0.58
CA LEU A 107 8.92 7.74 -1.48
C LEU A 107 9.42 8.57 -2.66
N LEU A 108 10.24 9.60 -2.41
CA LEU A 108 10.81 10.43 -3.47
C LEU A 108 11.68 9.62 -4.44
N ASN A 109 12.50 8.70 -3.92
CA ASN A 109 13.32 7.81 -4.75
C ASN A 109 12.45 6.84 -5.58
N SER A 110 11.37 6.30 -4.99
CA SER A 110 10.45 5.42 -5.69
C SER A 110 9.72 6.15 -6.83
N ILE A 111 9.29 7.40 -6.59
CA ILE A 111 8.67 8.26 -7.60
C ILE A 111 9.66 8.53 -8.74
N ALA A 112 10.91 8.86 -8.43
CA ALA A 112 11.94 9.08 -9.44
C ALA A 112 12.18 7.83 -10.30
N ALA A 113 12.26 6.65 -9.70
CA ALA A 113 12.40 5.39 -10.43
C ALA A 113 11.19 5.06 -11.31
N ALA A 114 9.97 5.35 -10.83
CA ALA A 114 8.74 5.18 -11.60
C ALA A 114 8.70 6.13 -12.80
N LEU A 115 8.95 7.43 -12.61
CA LEU A 115 9.00 8.41 -13.68
C LEU A 115 10.04 8.06 -14.75
N HIS A 116 11.26 7.69 -14.34
CA HIS A 116 12.29 7.26 -15.27
C HIS A 116 11.87 6.02 -16.09
N GLY A 117 11.20 5.06 -15.45
CA GLY A 117 10.64 3.90 -16.15
C GLY A 117 9.57 4.28 -17.18
N LEU A 118 8.71 5.26 -16.85
CA LEU A 118 7.65 5.77 -17.72
C LEU A 118 8.18 6.59 -18.91
N GLU A 119 9.24 7.37 -18.72
CA GLU A 119 9.90 8.14 -19.79
C GLU A 119 10.39 7.25 -20.95
N SER A 120 10.76 6.00 -20.64
CA SER A 120 11.24 5.02 -21.63
C SER A 120 10.13 4.23 -22.35
N MET A 121 8.85 4.48 -22.05
CA MET A 121 7.72 3.79 -22.67
C MET A 121 7.63 3.96 -24.20
N PRO A 122 7.91 5.13 -24.80
CA PRO A 122 7.89 5.29 -26.25
C PRO A 122 8.86 4.33 -26.98
N ASP A 123 10.07 4.17 -26.47
CA ASP A 123 11.09 3.29 -27.06
C ASP A 123 10.67 1.82 -26.96
N LEU A 124 10.13 1.41 -25.81
CA LEU A 124 9.56 0.07 -25.62
C LEU A 124 8.46 -0.20 -26.65
N ARG A 125 7.49 0.71 -26.79
CA ARG A 125 6.37 0.58 -27.73
C ARG A 125 6.82 0.57 -29.18
N HIS A 126 7.84 1.35 -29.52
CA HIS A 126 8.44 1.36 -30.86
C HIS A 126 9.05 -0.01 -31.19
N GLY A 127 9.85 -0.56 -30.28
CA GLY A 127 10.42 -1.90 -30.42
C GLY A 127 9.37 -3.00 -30.54
N ILE A 128 8.26 -2.89 -29.79
CA ILE A 128 7.12 -3.82 -29.89
C ILE A 128 6.48 -3.74 -31.27
N ARG A 129 6.10 -2.53 -31.73
CA ARG A 129 5.41 -2.32 -33.01
C ARG A 129 6.22 -2.82 -34.20
N ARG A 130 7.54 -2.64 -34.15
CA ARG A 130 8.46 -3.08 -35.22
C ARG A 130 8.89 -4.54 -35.09
N LEU A 131 8.40 -5.26 -34.08
CA LEU A 131 8.79 -6.64 -33.76
C LEU A 131 10.31 -6.79 -33.54
N GLU A 132 10.96 -5.73 -33.06
CA GLU A 132 12.42 -5.67 -32.81
C GLU A 132 12.80 -6.26 -31.46
N ILE A 133 11.83 -6.40 -30.55
CA ILE A 133 12.02 -7.06 -29.25
C ILE A 133 11.15 -8.31 -29.14
N SER A 134 11.62 -9.27 -28.37
CA SER A 134 10.87 -10.49 -28.09
C SER A 134 9.71 -10.23 -27.12
N ALA A 135 8.69 -11.10 -27.15
CA ALA A 135 7.62 -11.11 -26.15
C ALA A 135 8.16 -11.20 -24.71
N GLU A 136 9.21 -11.98 -24.52
CA GLU A 136 9.88 -12.15 -23.23
C GLU A 136 10.51 -10.85 -22.72
N THR A 137 11.24 -10.15 -23.59
CA THR A 137 11.82 -8.83 -23.29
C THR A 137 10.74 -7.80 -22.98
N ALA A 138 9.65 -7.78 -23.75
CA ALA A 138 8.52 -6.89 -23.51
C ALA A 138 7.84 -7.16 -22.16
N ILE A 139 7.58 -8.44 -21.83
CA ILE A 139 7.00 -8.84 -20.54
C ILE A 139 7.85 -8.32 -19.38
N HIS A 140 9.17 -8.56 -19.41
CA HIS A 140 10.08 -8.06 -18.39
C HIS A 140 10.09 -6.54 -18.28
N ALA A 141 10.09 -5.83 -19.41
CA ALA A 141 10.06 -4.38 -19.41
C ALA A 141 8.80 -3.85 -18.70
N TYR A 142 7.60 -4.33 -19.04
CA TYR A 142 6.37 -3.92 -18.36
C TYR A 142 6.35 -4.30 -16.87
N ILE A 143 6.81 -5.50 -16.51
CA ILE A 143 6.90 -5.94 -15.10
C ILE A 143 7.71 -4.93 -14.29
N GLU A 144 8.86 -4.50 -14.79
CA GLU A 144 9.72 -3.54 -14.11
C GLU A 144 9.05 -2.18 -13.90
N ARG A 145 8.34 -1.65 -14.90
CA ARG A 145 7.61 -0.36 -14.76
C ARG A 145 6.48 -0.48 -13.75
N ILE A 146 5.72 -1.57 -13.81
CA ILE A 146 4.63 -1.83 -12.86
C ILE A 146 5.19 -2.02 -11.44
N ARG A 147 6.33 -2.69 -11.28
CA ARG A 147 7.02 -2.85 -9.99
C ARG A 147 7.37 -1.50 -9.38
N HIS A 148 7.96 -0.58 -10.14
CA HIS A 148 8.27 0.77 -9.63
C HIS A 148 7.02 1.53 -9.18
N LEU A 149 5.92 1.45 -9.94
CA LEU A 149 4.64 2.06 -9.54
C LEU A 149 4.06 1.42 -8.29
N LEU A 150 4.13 0.09 -8.15
CA LEU A 150 3.74 -0.58 -6.92
C LEU A 150 4.59 -0.11 -5.73
N THR A 151 5.90 0.06 -5.91
CA THR A 151 6.78 0.61 -4.87
C THR A 151 6.36 2.02 -4.44
N VAL A 152 5.93 2.88 -5.37
CA VAL A 152 5.35 4.19 -5.02
C VAL A 152 4.12 4.02 -4.14
N VAL A 153 3.21 3.10 -4.48
CA VAL A 153 2.01 2.81 -3.69
C VAL A 153 2.37 2.29 -2.29
N PHE A 154 3.36 1.39 -2.17
CA PHE A 154 3.87 0.90 -0.88
C PHE A 154 4.44 2.04 -0.03
N ASP A 155 5.33 2.85 -0.60
CA ASP A 155 6.01 3.93 0.11
C ASP A 155 5.03 5.03 0.53
N ALA A 156 4.01 5.29 -0.30
CA ALA A 156 2.90 6.19 0.00
C ALA A 156 2.05 5.65 1.17
N ALA A 157 1.69 4.37 1.13
CA ALA A 157 0.87 3.73 2.16
C ALA A 157 1.53 3.70 3.55
N GLU A 158 2.86 3.64 3.62
CA GLU A 158 3.57 3.67 4.90
C GLU A 158 3.57 5.03 5.61
N THR A 159 3.33 6.12 4.87
CA THR A 159 3.25 7.47 5.47
C THR A 159 2.02 7.65 6.37
N VAL A 160 1.10 6.70 6.34
CA VAL A 160 -0.17 6.76 7.08
C VAL A 160 0.03 6.54 8.57
N VAL A 161 -0.71 7.34 9.34
CA VAL A 161 -0.66 7.38 10.82
C VAL A 161 -2.00 7.07 11.48
N ASP A 162 -3.08 6.88 10.71
CA ASP A 162 -4.42 6.57 11.25
C ASP A 162 -4.70 5.06 11.16
N SER A 163 -4.96 4.40 12.30
CA SER A 163 -5.16 2.95 12.37
C SER A 163 -6.43 2.47 11.66
N ALA A 164 -7.47 3.31 11.58
CA ALA A 164 -8.72 2.96 10.93
C ALA A 164 -8.57 2.83 9.41
N ILE A 165 -7.46 3.32 8.86
CA ILE A 165 -7.20 3.37 7.43
C ILE A 165 -5.97 2.54 7.04
N ALA A 166 -4.98 2.43 7.93
CA ALA A 166 -3.77 1.65 7.70
C ALA A 166 -4.07 0.19 7.33
N GLY A 167 -5.05 -0.44 7.97
CA GLY A 167 -5.49 -1.79 7.62
C GLY A 167 -6.03 -1.89 6.18
N MET A 168 -6.85 -0.92 5.77
CA MET A 168 -7.41 -0.88 4.42
C MET A 168 -6.30 -0.76 3.36
N LEU A 169 -5.24 0.00 3.65
CA LEU A 169 -4.08 0.10 2.75
C LEU A 169 -3.32 -1.20 2.64
N VAL A 170 -3.09 -1.91 3.75
CA VAL A 170 -2.47 -3.25 3.71
C VAL A 170 -3.25 -4.18 2.80
N ALA A 171 -4.58 -4.18 2.92
CA ALA A 171 -5.44 -4.96 2.04
C ALA A 171 -5.34 -4.51 0.58
N LEU A 172 -5.48 -3.22 0.28
CA LEU A 172 -5.41 -2.68 -1.08
C LEU A 172 -4.07 -3.01 -1.75
N VAL A 173 -2.97 -2.73 -1.07
CA VAL A 173 -1.61 -3.00 -1.55
C VAL A 173 -1.39 -4.48 -1.87
N ASN A 174 -1.84 -5.38 -0.99
CA ASN A 174 -1.72 -6.82 -1.24
C ASN A 174 -2.65 -7.31 -2.35
N LEU A 175 -3.83 -6.72 -2.51
CA LEU A 175 -4.73 -7.00 -3.63
C LEU A 175 -4.10 -6.56 -4.96
N MET A 176 -3.55 -5.36 -5.03
CA MET A 176 -2.82 -4.84 -6.20
C MET A 176 -1.64 -5.73 -6.57
N GLN A 177 -0.87 -6.17 -5.57
CA GLN A 177 0.25 -7.10 -5.76
C GLN A 177 -0.21 -8.46 -6.29
N GLY A 178 -1.25 -9.05 -5.69
CA GLY A 178 -1.82 -10.31 -6.13
C GLY A 178 -2.35 -10.22 -7.57
N LYS A 179 -3.00 -9.11 -7.91
CA LYS A 179 -3.43 -8.80 -9.29
C LYS A 179 -2.25 -8.72 -10.25
N GLU A 180 -1.16 -8.05 -9.87
CA GLU A 180 0.03 -7.98 -10.70
C GLU A 180 0.65 -9.37 -10.94
N LEU A 181 0.77 -10.19 -9.89
CA LEU A 181 1.28 -11.55 -10.01
C LEU A 181 0.38 -12.43 -10.89
N ALA A 182 -0.94 -12.27 -10.81
CA ALA A 182 -1.88 -12.91 -11.75
C ALA A 182 -1.70 -12.41 -13.19
N GLY A 183 -1.40 -11.13 -13.37
CA GLY A 183 -1.04 -10.54 -14.66
C GLY A 183 0.25 -11.10 -15.26
N GLN A 184 1.25 -11.37 -14.43
CA GLN A 184 2.48 -12.04 -14.83
C GLN A 184 2.24 -13.51 -15.17
N GLU A 185 1.46 -14.21 -14.34
CA GLU A 185 1.04 -15.59 -14.60
C GLU A 185 0.36 -15.69 -15.98
N ARG A 186 -0.57 -14.76 -16.28
CA ARG A 186 -1.20 -14.67 -17.60
C ARG A 186 -0.17 -14.57 -18.72
N ALA A 187 0.78 -13.64 -18.58
CA ALA A 187 1.76 -13.35 -19.63
C ALA A 187 2.70 -14.52 -19.91
N TRP A 188 3.28 -15.10 -18.85
CA TRP A 188 4.18 -16.25 -18.94
C TRP A 188 3.47 -17.52 -19.37
N GLY A 189 2.24 -17.74 -18.90
CA GLY A 189 1.42 -18.87 -19.31
C GLY A 189 1.03 -18.78 -20.78
N ALA A 190 0.62 -17.59 -21.27
CA ALA A 190 0.30 -17.37 -22.67
C ALA A 190 1.51 -17.65 -23.58
N LEU A 191 2.72 -17.26 -23.14
CA LEU A 191 3.97 -17.58 -23.84
C LEU A 191 4.26 -19.09 -23.87
N GLY A 192 4.03 -19.80 -22.77
CA GLY A 192 4.23 -21.27 -22.72
C GLY A 192 3.24 -22.01 -23.61
N PHE A 193 1.95 -21.67 -23.54
CA PHE A 193 0.92 -22.28 -24.38
C PHE A 193 1.10 -21.93 -25.87
N SER A 194 1.51 -20.71 -26.22
CA SER A 194 1.77 -20.36 -27.62
C SER A 194 2.98 -21.09 -28.20
N ARG A 195 4.00 -21.37 -27.37
CA ARG A 195 5.15 -22.22 -27.72
C ARG A 195 4.79 -23.71 -27.75
N GLY A 196 3.60 -24.11 -27.30
CA GLY A 196 3.14 -25.50 -27.21
C GLY A 196 3.87 -26.34 -26.16
N ARG A 197 4.64 -25.72 -25.25
CA ARG A 197 5.41 -26.41 -24.21
C ARG A 197 5.81 -25.51 -23.04
N PHE A 198 5.94 -26.11 -21.87
CA PHE A 198 6.52 -25.49 -20.67
C PHE A 198 7.83 -26.19 -20.33
N ASP A 199 8.95 -25.48 -20.46
CA ASP A 199 10.22 -25.99 -19.95
C ASP A 199 10.23 -25.96 -18.40
N PRO A 200 11.20 -26.63 -17.75
CA PRO A 200 11.26 -26.66 -16.29
C PRO A 200 11.41 -25.29 -15.62
N ALA A 201 12.04 -24.30 -16.28
CA ALA A 201 12.20 -22.97 -15.71
C ALA A 201 10.88 -22.21 -15.74
N LEU A 202 10.17 -22.23 -16.87
CA LEU A 202 8.85 -21.61 -17.02
C LEU A 202 7.82 -22.27 -16.10
N SER A 203 7.85 -23.60 -15.97
CA SER A 203 6.94 -24.33 -15.05
C SER A 203 7.14 -23.89 -13.60
N ARG A 204 8.41 -23.76 -13.17
CA ARG A 204 8.74 -23.27 -11.81
C ARG A 204 8.30 -21.83 -11.61
N ARG A 205 8.47 -20.96 -12.61
CA ARG A 205 7.99 -19.58 -12.59
C ARG A 205 6.47 -19.52 -12.39
N ILE A 206 5.71 -20.29 -13.17
CA ILE A 206 4.24 -20.34 -13.01
C ILE A 206 3.86 -20.82 -11.60
N THR A 207 4.47 -21.88 -11.10
CA THR A 207 4.23 -22.34 -9.72
C THR A 207 4.53 -21.23 -8.70
N HIS A 208 5.65 -20.53 -8.85
CA HIS A 208 5.99 -19.43 -7.95
C HIS A 208 4.97 -18.30 -7.99
N LEU A 209 4.54 -17.89 -9.18
CA LEU A 209 3.55 -16.82 -9.35
C LEU A 209 2.19 -17.18 -8.73
N ILE A 210 1.79 -18.46 -8.82
CA ILE A 210 0.57 -18.95 -8.18
C ILE A 210 0.70 -18.93 -6.65
N ASP A 211 1.82 -19.42 -6.10
CA ASP A 211 2.06 -19.39 -4.65
C ASP A 211 2.11 -17.94 -4.11
N ALA A 212 2.79 -17.05 -4.83
CA ALA A 212 2.97 -15.67 -4.42
C ALA A 212 1.65 -14.90 -4.43
N GLN A 213 0.76 -15.20 -5.40
CA GLN A 213 -0.61 -14.70 -5.39
C GLN A 213 -1.35 -15.11 -4.11
N GLU A 214 -1.31 -16.39 -3.76
CA GLU A 214 -2.01 -16.90 -2.57
C GLU A 214 -1.50 -16.21 -1.30
N GLN A 215 -0.19 -16.00 -1.18
CA GLN A 215 0.40 -15.27 -0.06
C GLN A 215 -0.12 -13.83 0.03
N SER A 216 -0.19 -13.12 -1.09
CA SER A 216 -0.79 -11.78 -1.13
C SER A 216 -2.26 -11.81 -0.72
N PHE A 217 -3.04 -12.78 -1.22
CA PHE A 217 -4.47 -12.85 -0.91
C PHE A 217 -4.77 -13.28 0.53
N VAL A 218 -3.90 -14.07 1.16
CA VAL A 218 -3.97 -14.38 2.60
C VAL A 218 -3.84 -13.10 3.42
N VAL A 219 -2.87 -12.24 3.12
CA VAL A 219 -2.70 -10.96 3.83
C VAL A 219 -3.86 -10.02 3.53
N PHE A 220 -4.29 -9.91 2.27
CA PHE A 220 -5.50 -9.17 1.92
C PHE A 220 -6.70 -9.62 2.78
N GLY A 221 -6.96 -10.93 2.88
CA GLY A 221 -8.08 -11.46 3.65
C GLY A 221 -8.02 -11.19 5.15
N GLN A 222 -6.84 -10.90 5.72
CA GLN A 222 -6.69 -10.53 7.14
C GLN A 222 -7.11 -9.08 7.42
N PHE A 223 -7.08 -8.21 6.41
CA PHE A 223 -7.33 -6.77 6.54
C PHE A 223 -8.52 -6.27 5.69
N ALA A 224 -9.06 -7.12 4.81
CA ALA A 224 -10.20 -6.79 3.96
C ALA A 224 -11.44 -6.46 4.79
N VAL A 225 -12.22 -5.49 4.30
CA VAL A 225 -13.54 -5.18 4.86
C VAL A 225 -14.51 -6.36 4.68
N PRO A 226 -15.48 -6.58 5.59
CA PRO A 226 -16.25 -7.84 5.65
C PRO A 226 -17.00 -8.21 4.36
N ASP A 227 -17.56 -7.23 3.67
CA ASP A 227 -18.27 -7.38 2.40
C ASP A 227 -17.33 -7.76 1.24
N LEU A 228 -16.16 -7.14 1.15
CA LEU A 228 -15.14 -7.53 0.16
C LEU A 228 -14.49 -8.87 0.48
N LEU A 229 -14.34 -9.23 1.75
CA LEU A 229 -13.91 -10.57 2.14
C LEU A 229 -14.92 -11.64 1.72
N ALA A 230 -16.23 -11.35 1.84
CA ALA A 230 -17.29 -12.25 1.39
C ALA A 230 -17.26 -12.41 -0.14
N LEU A 231 -17.09 -11.30 -0.87
CA LEU A 231 -16.96 -11.31 -2.34
C LEU A 231 -15.71 -12.09 -2.77
N TRP A 232 -14.57 -11.88 -2.10
CA TRP A 232 -13.33 -12.62 -2.32
C TRP A 232 -13.52 -14.14 -2.19
N LYS A 233 -14.14 -14.58 -1.09
CA LYS A 233 -14.44 -16.00 -0.85
C LYS A 233 -15.36 -16.60 -1.92
N GLY A 234 -16.21 -15.79 -2.54
CA GLY A 234 -17.11 -16.19 -3.62
C GLY A 234 -16.40 -16.52 -4.94
N HIS A 235 -15.25 -15.87 -5.25
CA HIS A 235 -14.58 -16.06 -6.55
C HIS A 235 -14.16 -17.50 -6.84
N HIS A 236 -13.79 -18.27 -5.81
CA HIS A 236 -13.40 -19.68 -6.00
C HIS A 236 -14.58 -20.59 -6.40
N LEU A 237 -15.82 -20.11 -6.26
CA LEU A 237 -17.02 -20.85 -6.63
C LEU A 237 -17.46 -20.56 -8.08
N GLU A 238 -16.86 -19.57 -8.73
CA GLU A 238 -17.18 -19.21 -10.11
C GLU A 238 -16.74 -20.30 -11.12
N PRO A 239 -17.51 -20.55 -12.19
CA PRO A 239 -17.19 -21.60 -13.17
C PRO A 239 -15.80 -21.45 -13.80
N TYR A 240 -15.40 -20.21 -14.13
CA TYR A 240 -14.09 -19.96 -14.78
C TYR A 240 -12.91 -20.40 -13.91
N TRP A 241 -13.07 -20.39 -12.58
CA TRP A 241 -12.02 -20.81 -11.65
C TRP A 241 -11.75 -22.31 -11.78
N GLN A 242 -12.81 -23.12 -11.94
CA GLN A 242 -12.70 -24.56 -12.16
C GLN A 242 -12.07 -24.87 -13.52
N GLU A 243 -12.39 -24.10 -14.56
CA GLU A 243 -11.78 -24.22 -15.89
C GLU A 243 -10.29 -23.84 -15.92
N LEU A 244 -9.87 -22.91 -15.05
CA LEU A 244 -8.47 -22.46 -14.97
C LEU A 244 -7.55 -23.50 -14.31
N GLN A 245 -8.03 -24.29 -13.35
CA GLN A 245 -7.18 -25.23 -12.59
C GLN A 245 -6.49 -26.29 -13.48
N PRO A 246 -7.16 -26.95 -14.44
CA PRO A 246 -6.50 -27.88 -15.34
C PRO A 246 -5.37 -27.24 -16.14
N LEU A 247 -5.55 -26.00 -16.62
CA LEU A 247 -4.53 -25.28 -17.37
C LEU A 247 -3.32 -24.92 -16.48
N ARG A 248 -3.57 -24.50 -15.22
CA ARG A 248 -2.50 -24.31 -14.24
C ARG A 248 -1.74 -25.61 -13.97
N GLY A 249 -2.46 -26.73 -13.85
CA GLY A 249 -1.86 -28.06 -13.71
C GLY A 249 -0.92 -28.42 -14.85
N LEU A 250 -1.33 -28.14 -16.10
CA LEU A 250 -0.47 -28.32 -17.28
C LEU A 250 0.74 -27.40 -17.23
N ALA A 251 0.55 -26.10 -16.96
CA ALA A 251 1.62 -25.11 -16.93
C ALA A 251 2.66 -25.36 -15.83
N CYS A 252 2.26 -25.93 -14.69
CA CYS A 252 3.15 -26.32 -13.59
C CYS A 252 3.87 -27.65 -13.83
N SER A 253 3.41 -28.48 -14.77
CA SER A 253 3.95 -29.81 -15.01
C SER A 253 5.17 -29.78 -15.94
N ALA A 254 6.37 -29.79 -15.36
CA ALA A 254 7.61 -29.80 -16.12
C ALA A 254 7.81 -31.12 -16.89
N GLY A 255 8.04 -31.04 -18.21
CA GLY A 255 8.63 -32.12 -19.01
C GLY A 255 7.81 -33.42 -19.10
N ARG A 256 6.53 -33.41 -18.72
CA ARG A 256 5.62 -34.55 -18.85
C ARG A 256 4.57 -34.23 -19.92
N TYR A 257 4.66 -34.94 -21.06
CA TYR A 257 3.65 -35.08 -22.13
C TYR A 257 3.69 -34.12 -23.34
N ARG A 258 3.08 -34.64 -24.40
CA ARG A 258 2.87 -34.19 -25.79
C ARG A 258 2.92 -32.67 -26.05
N PRO A 259 3.23 -32.27 -27.30
CA PRO A 259 2.96 -30.91 -27.77
C PRO A 259 1.55 -30.47 -27.36
N LEU A 260 1.47 -29.30 -26.71
CA LEU A 260 0.20 -28.70 -26.31
C LEU A 260 -0.45 -28.03 -27.51
N ASP A 261 -1.79 -28.07 -27.58
CA ASP A 261 -2.53 -27.33 -28.60
C ASP A 261 -2.37 -25.83 -28.36
N ALA A 262 -1.91 -25.10 -29.39
CA ALA A 262 -1.75 -23.66 -29.35
C ALA A 262 -3.07 -22.92 -29.06
N LYS A 263 -4.24 -23.54 -29.32
CA LYS A 263 -5.56 -22.99 -28.95
C LYS A 263 -5.72 -22.80 -27.45
N LEU A 264 -4.99 -23.55 -26.62
CA LEU A 264 -4.99 -23.38 -25.17
C LEU A 264 -4.45 -22.01 -24.75
N ALA A 265 -3.64 -21.34 -25.58
CA ALA A 265 -3.13 -20.00 -25.30
C ALA A 265 -4.26 -18.97 -25.26
N GLU A 266 -5.25 -19.08 -26.16
CA GLU A 266 -6.41 -18.19 -26.20
C GLU A 266 -7.35 -18.45 -25.02
N GLN A 267 -7.63 -19.72 -24.72
CA GLN A 267 -8.44 -20.10 -23.56
C GLN A 267 -7.79 -19.61 -22.26
N TRP A 268 -6.48 -19.84 -22.09
CA TRP A 268 -5.70 -19.35 -20.96
C TRP A 268 -5.79 -17.83 -20.82
N PHE A 269 -5.53 -17.10 -21.92
CA PHE A 269 -5.57 -15.65 -21.93
C PHE A 269 -6.96 -15.13 -21.52
N ALA A 270 -8.04 -15.74 -22.03
CA ALA A 270 -9.41 -15.36 -21.69
C ALA A 270 -9.75 -15.61 -20.21
N LEU A 271 -9.46 -16.81 -19.69
CA LEU A 271 -9.73 -17.16 -18.29
C LEU A 271 -8.92 -16.31 -17.31
N MET A 272 -7.64 -16.08 -17.61
CA MET A 272 -6.78 -15.22 -16.78
C MET A 272 -7.17 -13.74 -16.89
N THR A 273 -7.67 -13.28 -18.04
CA THR A 273 -8.20 -11.92 -18.16
C THR A 273 -9.46 -11.75 -17.31
N ARG A 274 -10.40 -12.70 -17.35
CA ARG A 274 -11.56 -12.72 -16.45
C ARG A 274 -11.16 -12.69 -14.97
N ARG A 275 -10.11 -13.44 -14.59
CA ARG A 275 -9.56 -13.39 -13.22
C ARG A 275 -9.07 -11.99 -12.85
N ILE A 276 -8.28 -11.36 -13.72
CA ILE A 276 -7.72 -10.02 -13.47
C ILE A 276 -8.83 -8.98 -13.40
N ASP A 277 -9.85 -9.06 -14.26
CA ASP A 277 -10.99 -8.15 -14.24
C ASP A 277 -11.76 -8.26 -12.91
N GLN A 278 -11.99 -9.48 -12.42
CA GLN A 278 -12.60 -9.71 -11.10
C GLN A 278 -11.75 -9.17 -9.94
N LEU A 279 -10.42 -9.30 -10.02
CA LEU A 279 -9.52 -8.70 -9.03
C LEU A 279 -9.53 -7.17 -9.11
N LYS A 280 -9.69 -6.59 -10.31
CA LYS A 280 -9.85 -5.15 -10.49
C LYS A 280 -11.18 -4.65 -9.92
N ASP A 281 -12.28 -5.39 -10.08
CA ASP A 281 -13.55 -5.05 -9.45
C ASP A 281 -13.45 -5.01 -7.92
N LEU A 282 -12.71 -5.95 -7.32
CA LEU A 282 -12.40 -5.94 -5.89
C LEU A 282 -11.57 -4.71 -5.49
N GLU A 283 -10.57 -4.37 -6.31
CA GLU A 283 -9.68 -3.24 -6.08
C GLU A 283 -10.43 -1.91 -6.17
N ASP A 284 -11.27 -1.71 -7.19
CA ASP A 284 -12.14 -0.53 -7.34
C ASP A 284 -13.04 -0.34 -6.12
N ARG A 285 -13.66 -1.42 -5.63
CA ARG A 285 -14.51 -1.33 -4.43
C ARG A 285 -13.69 -1.06 -3.18
N MET A 286 -12.49 -1.63 -3.07
CA MET A 286 -11.60 -1.36 -1.95
C MET A 286 -11.13 0.09 -1.93
N GLU A 287 -10.80 0.65 -3.09
CA GLU A 287 -10.46 2.06 -3.30
C GLU A 287 -11.63 2.98 -2.90
N ASP A 288 -12.87 2.62 -3.27
CA ASP A 288 -14.08 3.33 -2.86
C ASP A 288 -14.28 3.32 -1.33
N HIS A 289 -14.14 2.16 -0.68
CA HIS A 289 -14.26 2.03 0.78
C HIS A 289 -13.19 2.84 1.49
N PHE A 290 -11.95 2.74 1.00
CA PHE A 290 -10.83 3.52 1.48
C PHE A 290 -11.13 5.02 1.39
N HIS A 291 -11.51 5.52 0.22
CA HIS A 291 -11.80 6.94 0.01
C HIS A 291 -12.92 7.46 0.92
N ARG A 292 -14.03 6.71 1.04
CA ARG A 292 -15.12 7.05 1.97
C ARG A 292 -14.63 7.11 3.41
N ARG A 293 -13.83 6.14 3.84
CA ARG A 293 -13.29 6.13 5.21
C ARG A 293 -12.36 7.31 5.47
N CYS A 294 -11.55 7.71 4.50
CA CYS A 294 -10.70 8.91 4.59
C CYS A 294 -11.56 10.16 4.85
N ILE A 295 -12.64 10.35 4.09
CA ILE A 295 -13.55 11.50 4.22
C ILE A 295 -14.28 11.48 5.57
N GLU A 296 -14.79 10.33 5.99
CA GLU A 296 -15.44 10.17 7.29
C GLU A 296 -14.49 10.52 8.43
N ARG A 297 -13.27 9.96 8.42
CA ARG A 297 -12.25 10.25 9.44
C ARG A 297 -11.88 11.72 9.49
N TYR A 298 -11.69 12.36 8.33
CA TYR A 298 -11.43 13.79 8.25
C TYR A 298 -12.58 14.61 8.85
N THR A 299 -13.82 14.27 8.52
CA THR A 299 -15.02 14.96 9.03
C THR A 299 -15.17 14.76 10.55
N GLU A 300 -14.98 13.55 11.05
CA GLU A 300 -15.00 13.22 12.48
C GLU A 300 -13.92 14.01 13.25
N ALA A 301 -12.68 14.05 12.73
CA ALA A 301 -11.58 14.78 13.35
C ALA A 301 -11.83 16.30 13.37
N ARG A 302 -12.36 16.86 12.27
CA ARG A 302 -12.74 18.27 12.17
C ARG A 302 -13.84 18.64 13.17
N ASN A 303 -14.88 17.81 13.28
CA ASN A 303 -15.97 18.03 14.22
C ASN A 303 -15.49 17.93 15.68
N ALA A 304 -14.60 16.98 15.98
CA ALA A 304 -13.98 16.84 17.30
C ALA A 304 -13.14 18.07 17.67
N LEU A 305 -12.34 18.60 16.74
CA LEU A 305 -11.58 19.83 16.96
C LEU A 305 -12.50 21.02 17.25
N ALA A 306 -13.54 21.22 16.44
CA ALA A 306 -14.49 22.32 16.64
C ALA A 306 -15.24 22.22 17.98
N HIS A 307 -15.53 21.02 18.45
CA HIS A 307 -16.13 20.80 19.76
C HIS A 307 -15.17 21.17 20.91
N GLU A 308 -13.90 20.75 20.82
CA GLU A 308 -12.87 21.04 21.83
C GLU A 308 -12.54 22.54 21.89
N GLU A 309 -12.49 23.22 20.74
CA GLU A 309 -12.29 24.68 20.66
C GLU A 309 -13.42 25.43 21.35
N LYS A 310 -14.69 25.07 21.08
CA LYS A 310 -15.86 25.67 21.76
C LYS A 310 -15.86 25.43 23.27
N LEU A 311 -15.51 24.21 23.70
CA LEU A 311 -15.41 23.88 25.12
C LEU A 311 -14.35 24.76 25.80
N THR A 312 -13.19 24.93 25.16
CA THR A 312 -12.09 25.75 25.67
C THR A 312 -12.46 27.24 25.74
N GLU A 313 -13.14 27.77 24.71
CA GLU A 313 -13.66 29.15 24.70
C GLU A 313 -14.65 29.39 25.84
N SER A 314 -15.61 28.47 26.05
CA SER A 314 -16.58 28.59 27.14
C SER A 314 -15.94 28.59 28.54
N LEU A 315 -14.84 27.85 28.72
CA LEU A 315 -14.07 27.81 29.96
C LEU A 315 -13.27 29.10 30.19
N ASP A 316 -12.78 29.72 29.11
CA ASP A 316 -12.07 31.01 29.16
C ASP A 316 -13.02 32.18 29.49
N GLU A 317 -14.25 32.17 28.96
CA GLU A 317 -15.29 33.17 29.26
C GLU A 317 -15.82 33.06 30.70
N SER A 318 -15.77 31.87 31.29
CA SER A 318 -16.23 31.60 32.66
C SER A 318 -15.34 32.23 33.76
N GLY A 319 -14.16 32.77 33.40
CA GLY A 319 -13.29 33.51 34.33
C GLY A 319 -12.71 32.70 35.50
N TYR A 320 -12.84 31.37 35.50
CA TYR A 320 -12.42 30.53 36.62
C TYR A 320 -10.89 30.38 36.63
N ALA A 321 -10.21 31.10 37.53
CA ALA A 321 -8.78 30.90 37.77
C ALA A 321 -8.58 29.48 38.36
N PRO A 322 -7.80 28.59 37.71
CA PRO A 322 -7.61 27.25 38.22
C PRO A 322 -6.83 27.32 39.54
N GLN A 323 -7.48 26.98 40.66
CA GLN A 323 -6.77 26.72 41.90
C GLN A 323 -5.89 25.47 41.72
N PRO A 324 -4.62 25.48 42.16
CA PRO A 324 -3.75 24.31 42.06
C PRO A 324 -4.34 23.18 42.91
N VAL A 325 -4.79 22.11 42.26
CA VAL A 325 -5.26 20.89 42.93
C VAL A 325 -4.06 19.97 43.12
N LEU A 326 -3.69 19.71 44.37
CA LEU A 326 -2.72 18.67 44.72
C LEU A 326 -3.36 17.30 44.48
N VAL A 327 -2.89 16.58 43.46
CA VAL A 327 -3.29 15.18 43.23
C VAL A 327 -2.33 14.28 44.01
N ILE A 328 -2.77 13.75 45.15
CA ILE A 328 -2.03 12.74 45.90
C ILE A 328 -2.31 11.37 45.25
N CYS A 329 -1.36 10.87 44.48
CA CYS A 329 -1.35 9.48 44.01
C CYS A 329 -0.85 8.56 45.16
N GLY A 330 -1.73 8.27 46.11
CA GLY A 330 -1.43 7.35 47.22
C GLY A 330 -1.97 5.94 46.96
N THR A 331 -1.08 4.94 46.97
CA THR A 331 -1.46 3.53 47.12
C THR A 331 -1.51 3.19 48.61
N SER A 332 -2.58 3.53 49.34
CA SER A 332 -2.95 2.87 50.62
C SER A 332 -4.20 3.45 51.30
N HIS A 333 -5.09 2.51 51.68
CA HIS A 333 -6.12 2.47 52.72
C HIS A 333 -7.30 3.47 52.78
N PRO A 334 -8.53 3.00 53.13
CA PRO A 334 -9.78 3.75 52.95
C PRO A 334 -10.22 4.60 54.16
N ASP A 335 -9.44 4.68 55.24
CA ASP A 335 -9.91 5.27 56.49
C ASP A 335 -9.07 6.50 56.88
N SER A 336 -9.39 7.65 56.30
CA SER A 336 -9.19 8.99 56.88
C SER A 336 -9.62 10.06 55.88
N ALA A 337 -10.91 10.05 55.54
CA ALA A 337 -11.59 11.26 55.12
C ALA A 337 -11.98 12.02 56.38
N ASP A 338 -11.35 13.16 56.65
CA ASP A 338 -12.13 14.32 57.05
C ASP A 338 -11.34 15.64 57.02
N ASN A 339 -12.08 16.67 56.60
CA ASN A 339 -11.80 18.09 56.75
C ASN A 339 -10.79 18.76 55.81
N PHE A 340 -11.25 19.03 54.58
CA PHE A 340 -10.94 20.30 53.89
C PHE A 340 -12.17 20.80 53.12
N PRO A 341 -12.61 22.07 53.31
CA PRO A 341 -13.64 22.67 52.48
C PRO A 341 -13.00 23.10 51.15
N HIS A 342 -12.88 22.16 50.21
CA HIS A 342 -12.47 22.44 48.84
C HIS A 342 -13.69 22.38 47.93
N SER A 343 -13.94 23.50 47.25
CA SER A 343 -14.92 23.66 46.17
C SER A 343 -15.02 22.40 45.31
N GLU A 344 -16.19 21.77 45.35
CA GLU A 344 -16.56 20.56 44.62
C GLU A 344 -16.29 20.71 43.10
N ALA A 345 -16.44 21.94 42.58
CA ALA A 345 -16.17 22.29 41.19
C ALA A 345 -14.68 22.14 40.77
N GLY A 346 -13.73 22.39 41.66
CA GLY A 346 -12.29 22.25 41.37
C GLY A 346 -11.82 20.79 41.30
N ARG A 347 -12.43 19.91 42.09
CA ARG A 347 -12.21 18.44 42.01
C ARG A 347 -12.85 17.85 40.75
N ILE A 348 -13.97 18.40 40.28
CA ILE A 348 -14.64 17.95 39.06
C ILE A 348 -13.82 18.32 37.82
N LEU A 349 -13.23 19.53 37.75
CA LEU A 349 -12.50 20.00 36.56
C LEU A 349 -11.10 19.41 36.39
N GLY A 350 -10.31 19.32 37.48
CA GLY A 350 -8.98 18.70 37.45
C GLY A 350 -9.03 17.19 37.19
N ARG A 351 -10.13 16.54 37.61
CA ARG A 351 -10.47 15.19 37.16
C ARG A 351 -10.84 15.20 35.68
N SER A 352 -11.70 16.11 35.20
CA SER A 352 -12.14 16.16 33.80
C SER A 352 -11.00 16.32 32.78
N ILE A 353 -10.06 17.27 32.93
CA ILE A 353 -8.96 17.44 31.95
C ILE A 353 -7.97 16.27 32.01
N MET A 354 -7.63 15.79 33.21
CA MET A 354 -6.75 14.63 33.35
C MET A 354 -7.42 13.32 32.94
N ASP A 355 -8.74 13.22 33.03
CA ASP A 355 -9.54 12.11 32.52
C ASP A 355 -9.58 12.17 30.98
N LEU A 356 -9.75 13.35 30.38
CA LEU A 356 -9.62 13.55 28.93
C LEU A 356 -8.21 13.19 28.44
N VAL A 357 -7.14 13.64 29.11
CA VAL A 357 -5.75 13.26 28.78
C VAL A 357 -5.55 11.75 28.90
N ARG A 358 -6.06 11.10 29.96
CA ARG A 358 -5.98 9.63 30.13
C ARG A 358 -6.80 8.88 29.09
N GLN A 359 -7.97 9.40 28.70
CA GLN A 359 -8.79 8.83 27.65
C GLN A 359 -8.09 8.95 26.28
N GLN A 360 -7.47 10.09 25.97
CA GLN A 360 -6.66 10.26 24.76
C GLN A 360 -5.47 9.29 24.78
N ALA A 361 -4.76 9.14 25.90
CA ALA A 361 -3.64 8.21 26.01
C ALA A 361 -4.05 6.75 25.73
N ARG A 362 -5.14 6.27 26.36
CA ARG A 362 -5.66 4.91 26.09
C ARG A 362 -6.08 4.71 24.65
N ARG A 363 -6.74 5.72 24.04
CA ARG A 363 -7.12 5.70 22.64
C ARG A 363 -5.88 5.64 21.74
N LEU A 364 -4.86 6.44 22.03
CA LEU A 364 -3.59 6.44 21.29
C LEU A 364 -2.88 5.10 21.40
N ASP A 365 -2.87 4.45 22.57
CA ASP A 365 -2.26 3.13 22.74
C ASP A 365 -2.94 2.08 21.86
N GLN A 366 -4.28 2.04 21.82
CA GLN A 366 -5.02 1.13 20.96
C GLN A 366 -4.76 1.40 19.47
N VAL A 367 -4.83 2.68 19.05
CA VAL A 367 -4.52 3.12 17.69
C VAL A 367 -3.10 2.73 17.30
N ASN A 368 -2.12 2.93 18.19
CA ASN A 368 -0.72 2.59 17.95
C ASN A 368 -0.52 1.08 17.76
N GLN A 369 -1.22 0.23 18.52
CA GLN A 369 -1.13 -1.23 18.36
C GLN A 369 -1.66 -1.68 16.99
N GLU A 370 -2.84 -1.19 16.59
CA GLU A 370 -3.44 -1.49 15.29
C GLU A 370 -2.56 -0.97 14.14
N LEU A 371 -2.07 0.26 14.27
CA LEU A 371 -1.18 0.90 13.30
C LEU A 371 0.15 0.14 13.17
N ASN A 372 0.74 -0.28 14.29
CA ASN A 372 1.99 -1.05 14.30
C ASN A 372 1.81 -2.40 13.60
N ARG A 373 0.67 -3.08 13.81
CA ARG A 373 0.36 -4.33 13.11
C ARG A 373 0.26 -4.12 11.59
N SER A 374 -0.40 -3.05 11.16
CA SER A 374 -0.50 -2.72 9.72
C SER A 374 0.86 -2.33 9.13
N ARG A 375 1.65 -1.54 9.85
CA ARG A 375 3.01 -1.15 9.43
C ARG A 375 3.94 -2.35 9.32
N GLU A 376 3.92 -3.24 10.31
CA GLU A 376 4.74 -4.46 10.28
C GLU A 376 4.40 -5.32 9.06
N ALA A 377 3.13 -5.43 8.67
CA ALA A 377 2.73 -6.15 7.46
C ALA A 377 3.27 -5.50 6.16
N LEU A 378 3.29 -4.16 6.08
CA LEU A 378 3.90 -3.45 4.94
C LEU A 378 5.43 -3.61 4.93
N GLU A 379 6.07 -3.46 6.09
CA GLU A 379 7.51 -3.60 6.27
C GLU A 379 7.99 -5.02 5.93
N ASP A 380 7.25 -6.04 6.35
CA ASP A 380 7.53 -7.45 6.01
C ASP A 380 7.55 -7.64 4.50
N ARG A 381 6.55 -7.09 3.81
CA ARG A 381 6.46 -7.20 2.35
C ARG A 381 7.61 -6.47 1.67
N ARG A 382 7.94 -5.25 2.11
CA ARG A 382 9.07 -4.48 1.58
C ARG A 382 10.39 -5.21 1.83
N ALA A 383 10.59 -5.77 3.03
CA ALA A 383 11.79 -6.52 3.36
C ALA A 383 11.97 -7.72 2.43
N ILE A 384 10.89 -8.48 2.17
CA ILE A 384 10.93 -9.62 1.24
C ILE A 384 11.30 -9.15 -0.17
N GLY A 385 10.68 -8.08 -0.67
CA GLY A 385 10.97 -7.53 -2.01
C GLY A 385 12.42 -7.06 -2.13
N LYS A 386 12.89 -6.24 -1.19
CA LYS A 386 14.26 -5.72 -1.18
C LYS A 386 15.31 -6.82 -1.04
N ALA A 387 15.06 -7.84 -0.22
CA ALA A 387 15.96 -8.98 -0.10
C ALA A 387 16.04 -9.75 -1.43
N ALA A 388 14.92 -9.93 -2.14
CA ALA A 388 14.92 -10.58 -3.44
C ALA A 388 15.68 -9.75 -4.49
N GLU A 389 15.47 -8.44 -4.53
CA GLU A 389 16.22 -7.52 -5.41
C GLU A 389 17.74 -7.58 -5.15
N LEU A 390 18.16 -7.61 -3.89
CA LEU A 390 19.58 -7.75 -3.54
C LEU A 390 20.16 -9.09 -4.02
N LEU A 391 19.42 -10.18 -3.90
CA LEU A 391 19.87 -11.48 -4.41
C LEU A 391 19.97 -11.48 -5.94
N MET A 392 19.01 -10.85 -6.63
CA MET A 392 19.07 -10.68 -8.08
C MET A 392 20.33 -9.92 -8.50
N GLN A 393 20.64 -8.82 -7.81
CA GLN A 393 21.82 -7.99 -8.11
C GLN A 393 23.13 -8.73 -7.84
N HIS A 394 23.28 -9.36 -6.66
CA HIS A 394 24.54 -9.95 -6.23
C HIS A 394 24.81 -11.33 -6.84
N GLN A 395 23.77 -12.13 -7.09
CA GLN A 395 23.91 -13.49 -7.61
C GLN A 395 23.53 -13.63 -9.07
N GLN A 396 23.10 -12.54 -9.73
CA GLN A 396 22.66 -12.54 -11.14
C GLN A 396 21.57 -13.58 -11.42
N VAL A 397 20.73 -13.84 -10.42
CA VAL A 397 19.61 -14.78 -10.53
C VAL A 397 18.35 -14.02 -10.92
N GLY A 398 17.44 -14.71 -11.63
CA GLY A 398 16.09 -14.17 -11.88
C GLY A 398 15.27 -14.06 -10.59
N GLU A 399 14.23 -13.22 -10.64
CA GLU A 399 13.32 -12.94 -9.52
C GLU A 399 12.77 -14.21 -8.85
N ASP A 400 12.31 -15.19 -9.64
CA ASP A 400 11.74 -16.43 -9.08
C ASP A 400 12.77 -17.24 -8.28
N GLU A 401 14.01 -17.30 -8.75
CA GLU A 401 15.07 -18.03 -8.07
C GLU A 401 15.52 -17.28 -6.81
N ALA A 402 15.56 -15.95 -6.83
CA ALA A 402 15.80 -15.14 -5.64
C ALA A 402 14.75 -15.41 -4.55
N HIS A 403 13.45 -15.35 -4.89
CA HIS A 403 12.38 -15.66 -3.94
C HIS A 403 12.41 -17.10 -3.44
N LYS A 404 12.78 -18.06 -4.30
CA LYS A 404 12.95 -19.46 -3.91
C LYS A 404 14.12 -19.65 -2.95
N GLN A 405 15.25 -18.99 -3.20
CA GLN A 405 16.40 -19.04 -2.29
C GLN A 405 16.02 -18.48 -0.91
N LEU A 406 15.30 -17.36 -0.84
CA LEU A 406 14.81 -16.81 0.42
C LEU A 406 13.88 -17.79 1.15
N ARG A 407 12.93 -18.41 0.44
CA ARG A 407 12.03 -19.42 1.02
C ARG A 407 12.78 -20.65 1.53
N LYS A 408 13.73 -21.15 0.74
CA LYS A 408 14.59 -22.27 1.14
C LYS A 408 15.39 -21.92 2.38
N LEU A 409 16.01 -20.74 2.41
CA LEU A 409 16.78 -20.27 3.56
C LEU A 409 15.92 -20.12 4.81
N ALA A 410 14.68 -19.64 4.67
CA ALA A 410 13.71 -19.57 5.76
C ALA A 410 13.34 -20.97 6.29
N MET A 411 13.10 -21.92 5.39
CA MET A 411 12.79 -23.31 5.75
C MET A 411 13.98 -24.02 6.43
N ASP A 412 15.18 -23.91 5.85
CA ASP A 412 16.41 -24.52 6.37
C ASP A 412 16.77 -23.97 7.77
N GLN A 413 16.42 -22.70 8.05
CA GLN A 413 16.63 -22.06 9.35
C GLN A 413 15.45 -22.21 10.32
N GLY A 414 14.30 -22.74 9.90
CA GLY A 414 13.08 -22.80 10.71
C GLY A 414 12.53 -21.41 11.11
N ARG A 415 12.78 -20.38 10.30
CA ARG A 415 12.42 -18.98 10.57
C ARG A 415 11.34 -18.49 9.62
N LYS A 416 10.65 -17.41 10.01
CA LYS A 416 9.67 -16.77 9.11
C LYS A 416 10.41 -16.08 7.95
N LEU A 417 9.78 -16.09 6.78
CA LEU A 417 10.34 -15.50 5.56
C LEU A 417 10.72 -14.00 5.73
N PRO A 418 9.90 -13.13 6.35
CA PRO A 418 10.29 -11.74 6.59
C PRO A 418 11.53 -11.59 7.48
N GLU A 419 11.70 -12.43 8.50
CA GLU A 419 12.86 -12.39 9.40
C GLU A 419 14.15 -12.72 8.66
N VAL A 420 14.11 -13.73 7.77
CA VAL A 420 15.24 -14.09 6.92
C VAL A 420 15.54 -12.97 5.92
N ALA A 421 14.52 -12.36 5.32
CA ALA A 421 14.69 -11.24 4.40
C ALA A 421 15.40 -10.05 5.07
N ARG A 422 14.99 -9.69 6.30
CA ARG A 422 15.67 -8.64 7.09
C ARG A 422 17.14 -9.02 7.39
N SER A 423 17.42 -10.28 7.71
CA SER A 423 18.80 -10.76 7.91
C SER A 423 19.66 -10.64 6.64
N VAL A 424 19.10 -10.98 5.47
CA VAL A 424 19.80 -10.83 4.18
C VAL A 424 20.13 -9.36 3.89
N ILE A 425 19.16 -8.45 4.12
CA ILE A 425 19.37 -7.00 3.97
C ILE A 425 20.47 -6.52 4.91
N SER A 426 20.43 -6.90 6.19
CA SER A 426 21.46 -6.47 7.15
C SER A 426 22.86 -6.96 6.79
N MET A 427 22.98 -8.20 6.30
CA MET A 427 24.28 -8.74 5.87
C MET A 427 24.81 -8.04 4.62
N SER A 428 23.94 -7.68 3.66
CA SER A 428 24.36 -6.91 2.48
C SER A 428 24.92 -5.52 2.82
N GLY A 429 24.42 -4.89 3.90
CA GLY A 429 24.91 -3.61 4.39
C GLY A 429 26.31 -3.67 4.99
N LEU A 430 26.77 -4.86 5.40
CA LEU A 430 28.12 -5.11 5.93
C LEU A 430 29.14 -5.45 4.85
N LEU A 431 28.70 -5.73 3.62
CA LEU A 431 29.54 -6.11 2.48
C LEU A 431 29.81 -4.94 1.51
N ARG A 432 29.52 -3.69 1.92
CA ARG A 432 29.77 -2.47 1.15
C ARG A 432 31.13 -1.88 1.42
#